data_AF-A0A7C1XSA8-F1
#
_entry.id   AF-A0A7C1XSA8-F1
#
_cell.length_a   1.000
_cell.length_b   1.000
_cell.length_c   1.000
_cell.angle_alpha   90.00
_cell.angle_beta   90.00
_cell.angle_gamma   90.00
#
_symmetry.space_group_name_H-M   'P 1'
#
loop_
_entity.id
_entity.type
_entity.pdbx_description
1 polymer ?
#
loop_
_entity_poly.entity_id
_entity_poly.type
_entity_poly.pdbx_seq_one_letter_code
_entity_poly.pdbx_strand_id
1 'polypeptide(L)'
;MFSPEVKEWLTLLLAFGTGVSSVVGLALLPILYFRLTRKYDAMFPDHDDLTDGIWIQGDINRTGRYMWCIVRKNLSQRNERIRRVTGGYDFRGNAPLLDIILCYLLLFFGLSAIGGMFTIVILTEIFGIDL
;
A
#
# COMPACT_ATOMS: atom_id res chain seq x y z
N MET A 1 -20.42 3.71 28.67
CA MET A 1 -21.06 4.61 27.69
C MET A 1 -20.15 5.83 27.58
N PHE A 2 -19.55 6.10 26.42
CA PHE A 2 -18.65 7.26 26.25
C PHE A 2 -19.42 8.57 26.40
N SER A 3 -18.78 9.61 26.94
CA SER A 3 -19.37 10.95 26.96
C SER A 3 -19.55 11.48 25.53
N PRO A 4 -20.51 12.39 25.29
CA PRO A 4 -20.71 13.00 23.96
C PRO A 4 -19.43 13.63 23.40
N GLU A 5 -18.65 14.30 24.23
CA GLU A 5 -17.37 14.91 23.87
C GLU A 5 -16.38 13.85 23.35
N VAL A 6 -16.27 12.71 24.03
CA VAL A 6 -15.36 11.62 23.61
C VAL A 6 -15.82 11.02 22.29
N LYS A 7 -17.12 10.88 22.07
CA LYS A 7 -17.66 10.41 20.78
C LYS A 7 -17.36 11.37 19.64
N GLU A 8 -17.52 12.67 19.87
CA GLU A 8 -17.21 13.70 18.87
C GLU A 8 -15.73 13.69 18.48
N TRP A 9 -14.83 13.62 19.47
CA TRP A 9 -13.40 13.51 19.22
C TRP A 9 -13.03 12.22 18.47
N LEU A 10 -13.61 11.08 18.85
CA LEU A 10 -13.38 9.80 18.16
C LEU A 10 -13.86 9.87 16.71
N THR A 11 -15.03 10.44 16.48
CA THR A 11 -15.63 10.60 15.15
C THR A 11 -14.75 11.47 14.27
N LEU A 12 -14.33 12.64 14.78
CA LEU A 12 -13.43 13.53 14.05
C LEU A 12 -12.09 12.87 13.74
N LEU A 13 -11.46 12.22 14.72
CA LEU A 13 -10.17 11.55 14.53
C LEU A 13 -10.27 10.40 13.51
N LEU A 14 -11.31 9.58 13.59
CA LEU A 14 -11.49 8.44 12.71
C LEU A 14 -11.93 8.85 11.31
N ALA A 15 -12.91 9.74 11.18
CA ALA A 15 -13.38 10.19 9.88
C ALA A 15 -12.31 11.02 9.15
N PHE A 16 -11.68 11.98 9.84
CA PHE A 16 -10.63 12.80 9.25
C PHE A 16 -9.36 11.99 9.00
N GLY A 17 -8.92 11.19 9.98
CA GLY A 17 -7.72 10.37 9.86
C GLY A 17 -7.83 9.30 8.76
N THR A 18 -8.98 8.62 8.66
CA THR A 18 -9.25 7.64 7.60
C THR A 18 -9.40 8.33 6.24
N GLY A 19 -10.12 9.46 6.19
CA GLY A 19 -10.32 10.24 4.98
C GLY A 19 -9.02 10.77 4.39
N VAL A 20 -8.21 11.47 5.20
CA VAL A 20 -6.91 12.01 4.77
C VAL A 20 -5.97 10.88 4.34
N SER A 21 -5.87 9.81 5.14
CA SER A 21 -5.04 8.65 4.80
C SER A 21 -5.46 8.02 3.46
N SER A 22 -6.76 7.91 3.21
CA SER A 22 -7.29 7.37 1.94
C SER A 22 -6.96 8.27 0.76
N VAL A 23 -7.16 9.58 0.88
CA VAL A 23 -6.86 10.56 -0.18
C VAL A 23 -5.37 10.56 -0.51
N VAL A 24 -4.51 10.60 0.51
CA VAL A 24 -3.05 10.57 0.31
C VAL A 24 -2.62 9.24 -0.31
N GLY A 25 -3.16 8.11 0.16
CA GLY A 25 -2.90 6.79 -0.43
C GLY A 25 -3.29 6.72 -1.92
N LEU A 26 -4.49 7.22 -2.26
CA LEU A 26 -4.98 7.28 -3.64
C LEU A 26 -4.14 8.19 -4.52
N ALA A 27 -3.57 9.28 -3.99
CA ALA A 27 -2.67 10.16 -4.72
C ALA A 27 -1.27 9.55 -4.92
N LEU A 28 -0.77 8.81 -3.93
CA LEU A 28 0.55 8.16 -4.00
C LEU A 28 0.57 6.96 -4.96
N LEU A 29 -0.55 6.25 -5.10
CA LEU A 29 -0.66 5.07 -5.95
C LEU A 29 -0.33 5.34 -7.44
N PRO A 30 -0.90 6.35 -8.13
CA PRO A 30 -0.52 6.66 -9.51
C PRO A 30 0.92 7.16 -9.63
N ILE A 31 1.43 7.89 -8.62
CA ILE A 31 2.83 8.33 -8.61
C ILE A 31 3.76 7.13 -8.58
N LEU A 32 3.52 6.18 -7.68
CA LEU A 32 4.31 4.95 -7.58
C LEU A 32 4.12 4.05 -8.79
N TYR A 33 2.91 3.98 -9.36
CA TYR A 33 2.67 3.28 -10.62
C TYR A 33 3.64 3.79 -11.68
N PHE A 34 3.59 5.08 -12.04
CA PHE A 34 4.45 5.62 -13.09
C PHE A 34 5.94 5.50 -12.79
N ARG A 35 6.36 5.58 -11.53
CA ARG A 35 7.78 5.50 -11.16
C ARG A 35 8.31 4.07 -11.15
N LEU A 36 7.56 3.13 -10.61
CA LEU A 36 8.00 1.75 -10.46
C LEU A 36 7.77 0.95 -11.74
N THR A 37 6.57 1.00 -12.35
CA THR A 37 6.26 0.17 -13.53
C THR A 37 7.11 0.60 -14.73
N ARG A 38 7.20 1.90 -15.03
CA ARG A 38 8.08 2.37 -16.14
C ARG A 38 9.53 1.95 -15.99
N LYS A 39 10.04 1.85 -14.76
CA LYS A 39 11.42 1.44 -14.50
C LYS A 39 11.57 -0.07 -14.60
N TYR A 40 10.73 -0.83 -13.90
CA TYR A 40 10.95 -2.27 -13.71
C TYR A 40 10.31 -3.13 -14.80
N ASP A 41 9.21 -2.71 -15.40
CA ASP A 41 8.62 -3.43 -16.55
C ASP A 41 9.60 -3.47 -17.72
N ALA A 42 10.38 -2.39 -17.90
CA ALA A 42 11.44 -2.31 -18.91
C ALA A 42 12.66 -3.21 -18.59
N MET A 43 12.86 -3.58 -17.32
CA MET A 43 13.97 -4.43 -16.88
C MET A 43 13.60 -5.92 -16.90
N PHE A 44 12.32 -6.25 -16.72
CA PHE A 44 11.84 -7.62 -16.56
C PHE A 44 10.79 -7.91 -17.63
N PRO A 45 11.15 -8.52 -18.77
CA PRO A 45 10.21 -8.77 -19.87
C PRO A 45 9.00 -9.61 -19.47
N ASP A 46 9.19 -10.57 -18.55
CA ASP A 46 8.13 -11.44 -18.03
C ASP A 46 7.44 -10.85 -16.78
N HIS A 47 7.39 -9.51 -16.67
CA HIS A 47 6.85 -8.83 -15.49
C HIS A 47 5.37 -9.10 -15.22
N ASP A 48 4.61 -9.51 -16.25
CA ASP A 48 3.22 -9.90 -16.10
C ASP A 48 3.05 -11.14 -15.22
N ASP A 49 4.05 -12.03 -15.17
CA ASP A 49 4.04 -13.20 -14.29
C ASP A 49 4.14 -12.83 -12.80
N LEU A 50 4.37 -11.56 -12.44
CA LEU A 50 4.34 -11.08 -11.05
C LEU A 50 2.91 -10.91 -10.50
N THR A 51 1.89 -10.90 -11.36
CA THR A 51 0.48 -10.70 -11.00
C THR A 51 -0.39 -11.84 -11.52
N ASP A 52 -1.46 -12.15 -10.79
CA ASP A 52 -2.51 -13.10 -11.21
C ASP A 52 -3.74 -12.38 -11.80
N GLY A 53 -3.76 -11.04 -11.75
CA GLY A 53 -4.85 -10.21 -12.26
C GLY A 53 -4.56 -9.68 -13.67
N ILE A 54 -5.54 -9.79 -14.56
CA ILE A 54 -5.53 -9.18 -15.90
C ILE A 54 -6.10 -7.74 -15.77
N TRP A 55 -5.67 -6.81 -16.63
CA TRP A 55 -6.14 -5.40 -16.72
C TRP A 55 -5.62 -4.46 -15.61
N ILE A 56 -6.36 -3.39 -15.30
CA ILE A 56 -6.00 -2.33 -14.34
C ILE A 56 -5.61 -2.91 -12.97
N GLN A 57 -6.28 -3.99 -12.55
CA GLN A 57 -5.97 -4.66 -11.30
C GLN A 57 -4.60 -5.36 -11.34
N GLY A 58 -4.18 -5.83 -12.53
CA GLY A 58 -2.84 -6.35 -12.78
C GLY A 58 -1.76 -5.30 -12.61
N ASP A 59 -1.95 -4.11 -13.17
CA ASP A 59 -1.00 -2.99 -13.09
C ASP A 59 -0.83 -2.47 -11.65
N ILE A 60 -1.93 -2.36 -10.90
CA ILE A 60 -1.91 -1.99 -9.48
C ILE A 60 -1.17 -3.07 -8.67
N ASN A 61 -1.50 -4.35 -8.90
CA ASN A 61 -0.84 -5.47 -8.23
C ASN A 61 0.66 -5.49 -8.53
N ARG A 62 1.06 -5.31 -9.79
CA ARG A 62 2.46 -5.28 -10.21
C ARG A 62 3.24 -4.15 -9.55
N THR A 63 2.65 -2.94 -9.51
CA THR A 63 3.20 -1.80 -8.73
C THR A 63 3.38 -2.16 -7.26
N GLY A 64 2.37 -2.80 -6.66
CA GLY A 64 2.42 -3.29 -5.30
C GLY A 64 3.52 -4.32 -5.07
N ARG A 65 3.77 -5.22 -6.03
CA ARG A 65 4.87 -6.21 -5.96
C ARG A 65 6.24 -5.54 -5.97
N TYR A 66 6.45 -4.54 -6.83
CA TYR A 66 7.71 -3.77 -6.82
C TYR A 66 7.90 -3.00 -5.53
N MET A 67 6.85 -2.31 -5.06
CA MET A 67 6.85 -1.64 -3.76
C MET A 67 7.24 -2.63 -2.64
N TRP A 68 6.64 -3.82 -2.63
CA TRP A 68 6.95 -4.85 -1.64
C TRP A 68 8.40 -5.35 -1.72
N CYS A 69 8.99 -5.46 -2.91
CA CYS A 69 10.40 -5.82 -3.05
C CYS A 69 11.34 -4.70 -2.55
N ILE A 70 10.93 -3.43 -2.65
CA ILE A 70 11.68 -2.29 -2.09
C ILE A 70 11.53 -2.23 -0.55
N VAL A 71 10.32 -2.44 -0.03
CA VAL A 71 10.05 -2.42 1.42
C VAL A 71 10.67 -3.63 2.11
N ARG A 72 10.55 -4.82 1.52
CA ARG A 72 11.14 -6.07 2.01
C ARG A 72 12.35 -6.44 1.17
N LYS A 73 13.52 -5.92 1.56
CA LYS A 73 14.81 -6.02 0.85
C LYS A 73 15.10 -7.40 0.21
N ASN A 74 14.78 -8.51 0.89
CA ASN A 74 15.11 -9.86 0.43
C ASN A 74 13.94 -10.60 -0.22
N LEU A 75 12.81 -9.93 -0.50
CA LEU A 75 11.61 -10.59 -1.03
C LEU A 75 11.84 -11.20 -2.41
N SER A 76 12.52 -10.48 -3.31
CA SER A 76 12.88 -10.97 -4.65
C SER A 76 13.83 -12.16 -4.63
N GLN A 77 14.58 -12.34 -3.55
CA GLN A 77 15.52 -13.47 -3.39
C GLN A 77 14.84 -14.68 -2.75
N ARG A 78 13.88 -14.45 -1.85
CA ARG A 78 13.19 -15.49 -1.06
C ARG A 78 11.96 -16.06 -1.74
N ASN A 79 11.26 -15.27 -2.56
CA ASN A 79 10.07 -15.72 -3.25
C ASN A 79 10.46 -16.31 -4.61
N GLU A 80 10.25 -17.61 -4.81
CA GLU A 80 10.66 -18.32 -6.02
C GLU A 80 10.02 -17.76 -7.29
N ARG A 81 8.73 -17.42 -7.23
CA ARG A 81 8.01 -16.81 -8.36
C ARG A 81 8.62 -15.46 -8.74
N ILE A 82 8.85 -14.58 -7.77
CA ILE A 82 9.46 -13.27 -8.03
C ILE A 82 10.90 -13.45 -8.51
N ARG A 83 11.67 -14.35 -7.89
CA ARG A 83 13.06 -14.63 -8.27
C ARG A 83 13.18 -15.14 -9.69
N ARG A 84 12.24 -15.98 -10.15
CA ARG A 84 12.21 -16.49 -11.53
C ARG A 84 12.07 -15.35 -12.54
N VAL A 85 11.24 -14.35 -12.24
CA VAL A 85 11.01 -13.19 -13.12
C VAL A 85 12.15 -12.17 -13.03
N THR A 86 12.63 -11.87 -11.82
CA THR A 86 13.55 -10.76 -11.58
C THR A 86 15.01 -11.18 -11.45
N GLY A 87 15.32 -12.47 -11.60
CA GLY A 87 16.66 -13.02 -11.38
C GLY A 87 17.20 -12.81 -9.96
N GLY A 88 16.34 -12.51 -8.97
CA GLY A 88 16.77 -12.16 -7.62
C GLY A 88 17.34 -10.74 -7.45
N TYR A 89 17.03 -9.82 -8.39
CA TYR A 89 17.41 -8.40 -8.35
C TYR A 89 17.21 -7.75 -6.97
N ASP A 90 18.21 -7.00 -6.49
CA ASP A 90 18.12 -6.23 -5.24
C ASP A 90 17.38 -4.91 -5.49
N PHE A 91 16.05 -4.95 -5.37
CA PHE A 91 15.19 -3.77 -5.56
C PHE A 91 15.53 -2.65 -4.59
N ARG A 92 15.77 -2.97 -3.32
CA ARG A 92 16.01 -1.97 -2.28
C ARG A 92 17.40 -1.35 -2.42
N GLY A 93 18.42 -2.14 -2.73
CA GLY A 93 19.77 -1.63 -2.97
C GLY A 93 19.87 -0.69 -4.18
N ASN A 94 18.99 -0.86 -5.18
CA ASN A 94 19.01 -0.09 -6.43
C ASN A 94 17.83 0.89 -6.58
N ALA A 95 17.03 1.08 -5.53
CA ALA A 95 15.95 2.06 -5.52
C ALA A 95 16.48 3.45 -5.12
N PRO A 96 16.13 4.51 -5.86
CA PRO A 96 16.31 5.89 -5.40
C PRO A 96 15.69 6.10 -4.01
N LEU A 97 16.31 6.95 -3.20
CA LEU A 97 15.81 7.28 -1.86
C LEU A 97 14.35 7.77 -1.90
N LEU A 98 13.99 8.56 -2.91
CA LEU A 98 12.62 9.02 -3.11
C LEU A 98 11.63 7.87 -3.28
N ASP A 99 11.96 6.85 -4.09
CA ASP A 99 11.07 5.71 -4.32
C ASP A 99 10.88 4.91 -3.04
N ILE A 100 11.95 4.74 -2.26
CA ILE A 100 11.90 4.13 -0.92
C ILE A 100 10.94 4.88 0.00
N ILE A 101 11.09 6.21 0.09
CA ILE A 101 10.23 7.07 0.92
C ILE A 101 8.78 6.95 0.47
N LEU A 102 8.50 7.09 -0.83
CA LEU A 102 7.15 6.98 -1.37
C LEU A 102 6.51 5.61 -1.08
N CYS A 103 7.28 4.52 -1.18
CA CYS A 103 6.80 3.18 -0.85
C CYS A 103 6.38 3.08 0.63
N TYR A 104 7.15 3.64 1.56
CA TYR A 104 6.77 3.65 2.97
C TYR A 104 5.61 4.59 3.27
N LEU A 105 5.52 5.74 2.60
CA LEU A 105 4.38 6.66 2.75
C LEU A 105 3.10 5.99 2.28
N LEU A 106 3.09 5.35 1.10
CA LEU A 106 1.92 4.63 0.62
C LEU A 106 1.53 3.51 1.59
N LEU A 107 2.51 2.76 2.11
CA LEU A 107 2.25 1.71 3.09
C LEU A 107 1.66 2.28 4.39
N PHE A 108 2.22 3.36 4.92
CA PHE A 108 1.77 4.01 6.14
C PHE A 108 0.32 4.50 5.99
N PHE A 109 0.03 5.32 4.99
CA PHE A 109 -1.30 5.86 4.78
C PHE A 109 -2.32 4.77 4.41
N GLY A 110 -1.92 3.78 3.61
CA GLY A 110 -2.78 2.64 3.29
C GLY A 110 -3.16 1.83 4.55
N LEU A 111 -2.19 1.52 5.42
CA LEU A 111 -2.45 0.81 6.67
C LEU A 111 -3.26 1.65 7.66
N SER A 112 -3.01 2.97 7.75
CA SER A 112 -3.81 3.87 8.58
C SER A 112 -5.26 3.96 8.11
N ALA A 113 -5.51 3.99 6.80
CA ALA A 113 -6.86 3.96 6.24
C ALA A 113 -7.57 2.64 6.56
N ILE A 114 -6.93 1.49 6.33
CA ILE A 114 -7.50 0.17 6.62
C ILE A 114 -7.76 0.01 8.12
N GLY A 115 -6.79 0.37 8.96
CA GLY A 115 -6.94 0.32 10.42
C GLY A 115 -8.03 1.24 10.93
N GLY A 116 -8.16 2.43 10.34
CA GLY A 116 -9.25 3.37 10.64
C GLY A 116 -10.63 2.80 10.29
N MET A 117 -10.79 2.27 9.06
CA MET A 117 -12.03 1.61 8.64
C MET A 117 -12.41 0.44 9.55
N PHE A 118 -11.43 -0.42 9.88
CA PHE A 118 -11.67 -1.55 10.78
C PHE A 118 -12.06 -1.11 12.18
N THR A 119 -11.45 -0.03 12.68
CA THR A 119 -11.79 0.55 13.98
C THR A 119 -13.22 1.10 13.98
N ILE A 120 -13.63 1.82 12.92
CA ILE A 120 -15.00 2.31 12.76
C ILE A 120 -15.99 1.15 12.82
N VAL A 121 -15.75 0.09 12.04
CA VAL A 121 -16.64 -1.10 12.01
C VAL A 121 -16.72 -1.75 13.39
N ILE A 122 -15.60 -1.93 14.09
CA ILE A 122 -15.62 -2.51 15.45
C ILE A 122 -16.44 -1.64 16.40
N LEU A 123 -16.22 -0.33 16.42
CA LEU A 123 -16.88 0.56 17.37
C LEU A 123 -18.39 0.67 17.10
N THR A 124 -18.78 0.74 15.83
CA THR A 124 -20.19 0.90 15.42
C THR A 124 -20.96 -0.43 15.46
N GLU A 125 -20.46 -1.47 14.79
CA GLU A 125 -21.19 -2.73 14.60
C GLU A 125 -21.05 -3.69 15.78
N ILE A 126 -19.87 -3.76 16.42
CA ILE A 126 -19.62 -4.71 17.51
C ILE A 126 -19.98 -4.09 18.85
N PHE A 127 -19.55 -2.85 19.10
CA PHE A 127 -19.78 -2.18 20.38
C PHE A 127 -21.03 -1.31 20.41
N GLY A 128 -21.73 -1.10 19.28
CA GLY A 128 -22.95 -0.30 19.23
C GLY A 128 -22.74 1.18 19.57
N ILE A 129 -21.52 1.69 19.38
CA ILE A 129 -21.20 3.09 19.63
C ILE A 129 -21.62 3.88 18.40
N ASP A 130 -22.65 4.72 18.58
CA ASP A 130 -23.03 5.73 17.61
C ASP A 130 -21.89 6.76 17.47
N LEU A 131 -21.19 6.68 16.33
CA LEU A 131 -20.05 7.49 15.88
C LEU A 131 -20.41 8.14 14.52
#